data_AF-A0A0C1UGQ1-F1
#
_entry.id   AF-A0A0C1UGQ1-F1
#
_cell.length_a   1.000
_cell.length_b   1.000
_cell.length_c   1.000
_cell.angle_alpha   90.00
_cell.angle_beta   90.00
_cell.angle_gamma   90.00
#
_symmetry.space_group_name_H-M   'P 1'
#
loop_
_entity.id
_entity.type
_entity.pdbx_description
1 polymer ?
#
loop_
_entity_poly.entity_id
_entity_poly.type
_entity_poly.pdbx_seq_one_letter_code
_entity_poly.pdbx_strand_id
1 'polypeptide(L)'
;MAIDDIVEYLETVDLKTKMRGYDQIEVDEIFDRVCEEIKILRENLKNSEEKERIAEEYLDSEIKRLNLRENEVEALIEEAEGKARKILEDSRVEADNLRSFTEKELHALASEEREKLKNELLEAENRQNDIQNNVDLFEQQFSAHRERILRGLSDMQEAIKELSLLPENSVLDSKFVDLVSDDEISE
;
A
#
# COMPACT_ATOMS: atom_id res chain seq x y z
N MET A 1 -64.82 5.18 -53.61
CA MET A 1 -65.88 4.46 -54.34
C MET A 1 -65.79 4.87 -55.81
N ALA A 2 -64.80 4.36 -56.56
CA ALA A 2 -64.59 4.71 -57.99
C ALA A 2 -63.54 3.85 -58.73
N ILE A 3 -63.03 2.75 -58.15
CA ILE A 3 -61.93 1.96 -58.76
C ILE A 3 -62.37 0.55 -59.13
N ASP A 4 -63.19 -0.12 -58.31
CA ASP A 4 -63.81 -1.41 -58.71
C ASP A 4 -64.66 -1.31 -59.96
N ASP A 5 -65.21 -0.11 -60.19
CA ASP A 5 -65.99 0.24 -61.36
C ASP A 5 -65.22 0.10 -62.68
N ILE A 6 -63.89 0.26 -62.72
CA ILE A 6 -63.16 0.31 -64.00
C ILE A 6 -63.04 -1.07 -64.66
N VAL A 7 -62.75 -2.13 -63.91
CA VAL A 7 -62.64 -3.48 -64.47
C VAL A 7 -64.03 -4.01 -64.82
N GLU A 8 -65.00 -3.80 -63.93
CA GLU A 8 -66.40 -4.15 -64.19
C GLU A 8 -66.97 -3.39 -65.39
N TYR A 9 -66.64 -2.11 -65.55
CA TYR A 9 -66.99 -1.29 -66.71
C TYR A 9 -66.32 -1.81 -67.99
N LEU A 10 -65.02 -2.10 -67.97
CA LEU A 10 -64.32 -2.63 -69.14
C LEU A 10 -64.84 -4.03 -69.56
N GLU A 11 -65.30 -4.84 -68.61
CA GLU A 11 -65.91 -6.16 -68.88
C GLU A 11 -67.37 -6.09 -69.37
N THR A 12 -68.08 -4.98 -69.14
CA THR A 12 -69.52 -4.84 -69.42
C THR A 12 -69.87 -3.83 -70.53
N VAL A 13 -68.89 -3.08 -71.04
CA VAL A 13 -69.11 -2.06 -72.07
C VAL A 13 -69.31 -2.69 -73.45
N ASP A 14 -70.55 -2.68 -73.93
CA ASP A 14 -70.90 -2.99 -75.32
C ASP A 14 -70.72 -1.76 -76.23
N LEU A 15 -69.70 -1.78 -77.08
CA LEU A 15 -69.47 -0.73 -78.08
C LEU A 15 -70.48 -0.85 -79.25
N LYS A 16 -71.62 -0.17 -79.15
CA LYS A 16 -72.69 -0.17 -80.17
C LYS A 16 -72.32 0.48 -81.52
N THR A 17 -71.15 1.10 -81.64
CA THR A 17 -70.72 1.84 -82.84
C THR A 17 -69.53 1.14 -83.49
N LYS A 18 -69.67 0.72 -84.76
CA LYS A 18 -68.53 0.23 -85.55
C LYS A 18 -67.48 1.34 -85.67
N MET A 19 -66.36 1.19 -84.97
CA MET A 19 -65.22 2.08 -85.11
C MET A 19 -64.66 1.95 -86.53
N ARG A 20 -64.81 3.00 -87.33
CA ARG A 20 -64.50 2.97 -88.77
C ARG A 20 -63.00 2.71 -88.95
N GLY A 21 -62.64 1.52 -89.45
CA GLY A 21 -61.26 1.14 -89.78
C GLY A 21 -60.52 0.32 -88.73
N TYR A 22 -61.17 -0.10 -87.63
CA TYR A 22 -60.58 -0.98 -86.62
C TYR A 22 -61.23 -2.38 -86.69
N ASP A 23 -60.43 -3.42 -86.44
CA ASP A 23 -60.94 -4.78 -86.24
C ASP A 23 -61.50 -4.92 -84.83
N GLN A 24 -62.75 -5.35 -84.72
CA GLN A 24 -63.46 -5.44 -83.45
C GLN A 24 -62.87 -6.54 -82.56
N ILE A 25 -62.40 -7.64 -83.16
CA ILE A 25 -61.81 -8.77 -82.42
C ILE A 25 -60.50 -8.33 -81.75
N GLU A 26 -59.64 -7.62 -82.47
CA GLU A 26 -58.37 -7.10 -81.95
C GLU A 26 -58.58 -6.09 -80.81
N VAL A 27 -59.61 -5.26 -80.92
CA VAL A 27 -59.97 -4.30 -79.87
C VAL A 27 -60.45 -5.01 -78.61
N ASP A 28 -61.28 -6.04 -78.74
CA ASP A 28 -61.78 -6.84 -77.61
C ASP A 28 -60.62 -7.60 -76.92
N GLU A 29 -59.69 -8.19 -77.69
CA GLU A 29 -58.48 -8.84 -77.15
C GLU A 29 -57.58 -7.87 -76.37
N ILE A 30 -57.46 -6.61 -76.80
CA ILE A 30 -56.72 -5.57 -76.08
C ILE A 30 -57.41 -5.25 -74.76
N PHE A 31 -58.75 -5.15 -74.73
CA PHE A 31 -59.49 -4.88 -73.49
C PHE A 31 -59.38 -6.03 -72.49
N ASP A 32 -59.48 -7.27 -72.94
CA ASP A 32 -59.28 -8.45 -72.10
C ASP A 32 -57.88 -8.46 -71.45
N ARG A 33 -56.85 -8.16 -72.26
CA ARG A 33 -55.48 -8.05 -71.76
C ARG A 33 -55.31 -6.91 -70.77
N VAL A 34 -55.89 -5.75 -71.03
CA VAL A 34 -55.85 -4.60 -70.10
C VAL A 34 -56.56 -4.95 -68.79
N CYS A 35 -57.69 -5.65 -68.83
CA CYS A 35 -58.38 -6.15 -67.65
C CYS A 35 -57.52 -7.11 -66.84
N GLU A 36 -56.83 -8.05 -67.49
CA GLU A 36 -55.91 -8.98 -66.82
C GLU A 36 -54.71 -8.26 -66.20
N GLU A 37 -54.08 -7.33 -66.93
CA GLU A 37 -52.96 -6.53 -66.42
C GLU A 37 -53.38 -5.66 -65.22
N ILE A 38 -54.58 -5.06 -65.24
CA ILE A 38 -55.12 -4.31 -64.09
C ILE A 38 -55.34 -5.22 -62.89
N LYS A 39 -55.87 -6.44 -63.09
CA LYS A 39 -56.05 -7.43 -61.99
C LYS A 39 -54.71 -7.82 -61.37
N ILE A 40 -53.70 -8.11 -62.19
CA ILE A 40 -52.33 -8.43 -61.73
C ILE A 40 -51.73 -7.25 -60.95
N LEU A 41 -51.86 -6.02 -61.46
CA LEU A 41 -51.35 -4.83 -60.77
C LEU A 41 -52.03 -4.61 -59.42
N ARG A 42 -53.35 -4.83 -59.31
CA ARG A 42 -54.08 -4.74 -58.04
C ARG A 42 -53.64 -5.81 -57.05
N GLU A 43 -53.46 -7.04 -57.52
CA GLU A 43 -52.97 -8.13 -56.68
C GLU A 43 -51.54 -7.85 -56.19
N ASN A 44 -50.66 -7.37 -57.08
CA ASN A 44 -49.30 -6.99 -56.72
C ASN A 44 -49.27 -5.82 -55.73
N LEU A 45 -50.14 -4.81 -55.90
CA LEU A 45 -50.27 -3.70 -54.97
C LEU A 45 -50.69 -4.20 -53.59
N LYS A 46 -51.75 -5.02 -53.51
CA LYS A 46 -52.22 -5.61 -52.26
C LYS A 46 -51.15 -6.46 -51.58
N ASN A 47 -50.41 -7.25 -52.36
CA ASN A 47 -49.31 -8.06 -51.84
C ASN A 47 -48.13 -7.20 -51.36
N SER A 48 -47.88 -6.06 -51.99
CA SER A 48 -46.86 -5.11 -51.57
C SER A 48 -47.25 -4.41 -50.27
N GLU A 49 -48.48 -3.91 -50.17
CA GLU A 49 -49.03 -3.28 -48.96
C GLU A 49 -49.03 -4.26 -47.77
N GLU A 50 -49.38 -5.51 -48.00
CA GLU A 50 -49.34 -6.54 -46.95
C GLU A 50 -47.91 -6.80 -46.46
N LYS A 51 -46.94 -6.88 -47.37
CA LYS A 51 -45.52 -7.04 -47.02
C LYS A 51 -44.98 -5.85 -46.24
N GLU A 52 -45.35 -4.64 -46.65
CA GLU A 52 -45.00 -3.40 -45.95
C GLU A 52 -45.56 -3.42 -44.54
N ARG A 53 -46.85 -3.73 -44.37
CA ARG A 53 -47.48 -3.84 -43.05
C ARG A 53 -46.80 -4.86 -42.14
N ILE A 54 -46.46 -6.04 -42.66
CA ILE A 54 -45.74 -7.07 -41.88
C ILE A 54 -44.35 -6.58 -41.47
N ALA A 55 -43.65 -5.88 -42.38
CA ALA A 55 -42.33 -5.32 -42.09
C ALA A 55 -42.41 -4.23 -41.02
N GLU A 56 -43.41 -3.35 -41.08
CA GLU A 56 -43.65 -2.32 -40.07
C GLU A 56 -43.96 -2.93 -38.70
N GLU A 57 -44.86 -3.93 -38.63
CA GLU A 57 -45.18 -4.61 -37.38
C GLU A 57 -43.95 -5.31 -36.78
N TYR A 58 -43.13 -5.93 -37.63
CA TYR A 58 -41.87 -6.54 -37.22
C TYR A 58 -40.90 -5.49 -36.65
N LEU A 59 -40.69 -4.37 -37.35
CA LEU A 59 -39.82 -3.28 -36.89
C LEU A 59 -40.31 -2.68 -35.57
N ASP A 60 -41.62 -2.45 -35.41
CA ASP A 60 -42.20 -1.97 -34.17
C ASP A 60 -41.98 -2.94 -33.00
N SER A 61 -42.10 -4.24 -33.26
CA SER A 61 -41.82 -5.27 -32.25
C SER A 61 -40.34 -5.29 -31.86
N GLU A 62 -39.45 -5.09 -32.84
CA GLU A 62 -38.01 -5.08 -32.63
C GLU A 62 -37.58 -3.84 -31.85
N ILE A 63 -38.11 -2.66 -32.19
CA ILE A 63 -37.84 -1.41 -31.46
C ILE A 63 -38.27 -1.55 -30.00
N LYS A 64 -39.47 -2.09 -29.74
CA LYS A 64 -39.94 -2.34 -28.37
C LYS A 64 -39.00 -3.29 -27.61
N ARG A 65 -38.52 -4.35 -28.27
CA ARG A 65 -37.56 -5.30 -27.68
C ARG A 65 -36.21 -4.66 -27.39
N LEU A 66 -35.70 -3.84 -28.32
CA LEU A 66 -34.44 -3.13 -28.15
C LEU A 66 -34.52 -2.13 -26.99
N ASN A 67 -35.59 -1.34 -26.91
CA ASN A 67 -35.79 -0.40 -25.81
C ASN A 67 -35.89 -1.11 -24.45
N LEU A 68 -36.55 -2.28 -24.38
CA LEU A 68 -36.58 -3.08 -23.16
C LEU A 68 -35.17 -3.49 -22.74
N ARG A 69 -34.39 -4.03 -23.69
CA ARG A 69 -33.01 -4.45 -23.44
C ARG A 69 -32.09 -3.29 -23.08
N GLU A 70 -32.27 -2.13 -23.70
CA GLU A 70 -31.52 -0.93 -23.38
C GLU A 70 -31.76 -0.52 -21.92
N ASN A 71 -33.03 -0.47 -21.49
CA ASN A 71 -33.38 -0.20 -20.10
C ASN A 71 -32.82 -1.25 -19.13
N GLU A 72 -32.84 -2.53 -19.50
CA GLU A 72 -32.24 -3.62 -18.69
C GLU A 72 -30.72 -3.44 -18.56
N VAL A 73 -30.03 -3.08 -19.65
CA VAL A 73 -28.59 -2.83 -19.64
C VAL A 73 -28.25 -1.59 -18.81
N GLU A 74 -29.03 -0.51 -18.94
CA GLU A 74 -28.85 0.73 -18.16
C GLU A 74 -29.01 0.44 -16.66
N ALA A 75 -30.04 -0.31 -16.27
CA ALA A 75 -30.24 -0.73 -14.88
C ALA A 75 -29.06 -1.58 -14.35
N LEU A 76 -28.51 -2.48 -15.16
CA LEU A 76 -27.33 -3.26 -14.79
C LEU A 76 -26.07 -2.39 -14.64
N ILE A 77 -25.90 -1.38 -15.50
CA ILE A 77 -24.80 -0.42 -15.40
C ILE A 77 -24.93 0.40 -14.12
N GLU A 78 -26.11 0.96 -13.83
CA GLU A 78 -26.34 1.71 -12.59
C GLU A 78 -26.08 0.87 -11.34
N GLU A 79 -26.51 -0.39 -11.33
CA GLU A 79 -26.24 -1.32 -10.24
C GLU A 79 -24.73 -1.60 -10.09
N ALA A 80 -24.03 -1.84 -11.19
CA ALA A 80 -22.59 -2.07 -11.20
C ALA A 80 -21.82 -0.84 -10.70
N GLU A 81 -22.19 0.37 -11.13
CA GLU A 81 -21.62 1.62 -10.67
C GLU A 81 -21.90 1.87 -9.18
N GLY A 82 -23.11 1.52 -8.71
CA GLY A 82 -23.46 1.56 -7.29
C GLY A 82 -22.57 0.64 -6.45
N LYS A 83 -22.39 -0.61 -6.90
CA LYS A 83 -21.51 -1.59 -6.24
C LYS A 83 -20.04 -1.14 -6.26
N ALA A 84 -19.56 -0.63 -7.38
CA ALA A 84 -18.19 -0.15 -7.51
C ALA A 84 -17.91 1.03 -6.56
N ARG A 85 -18.83 2.00 -6.49
CA ARG A 85 -18.73 3.12 -5.53
C ARG A 85 -18.68 2.64 -4.09
N LYS A 86 -19.52 1.67 -3.75
CA LYS A 86 -19.54 1.08 -2.40
C LYS A 86 -18.21 0.40 -2.07
N ILE A 87 -17.65 -0.40 -2.98
CA ILE A 87 -16.35 -1.06 -2.78
C ILE A 87 -15.24 -0.03 -2.56
N LEU A 88 -15.23 1.07 -3.32
CA LEU A 88 -14.24 2.13 -3.17
C LEU A 88 -14.35 2.83 -1.82
N GLU A 89 -15.56 3.12 -1.36
CA GLU A 89 -15.78 3.74 -0.06
C GLU A 89 -15.40 2.80 1.08
N ASP A 90 -15.83 1.53 1.02
CA ASP A 90 -15.49 0.51 2.02
C ASP A 90 -13.96 0.32 2.10
N SER A 91 -13.28 0.23 0.95
CA SER A 91 -11.82 0.10 0.87
C SER A 91 -11.11 1.32 1.43
N ARG A 92 -11.64 2.52 1.19
CA ARG A 92 -11.08 3.76 1.72
C ARG A 92 -11.20 3.81 3.24
N VAL A 93 -12.37 3.48 3.78
CA VAL A 93 -12.60 3.42 5.23
C VAL A 93 -11.68 2.38 5.88
N GLU A 94 -11.53 1.21 5.27
CA GLU A 94 -10.64 0.16 5.77
C GLU A 94 -9.17 0.61 5.74
N ALA A 95 -8.71 1.27 4.68
CA ALA A 95 -7.36 1.81 4.58
C ALA A 95 -7.09 2.90 5.62
N ASP A 96 -8.04 3.82 5.83
CA ASP A 96 -7.93 4.86 6.86
C ASP A 96 -7.92 4.27 8.27
N ASN A 97 -8.72 3.23 8.53
CA ASN A 97 -8.72 2.50 9.80
C ASN A 97 -7.38 1.78 10.03
N LEU A 98 -6.86 1.10 9.01
CA LEU A 98 -5.57 0.42 9.09
C LEU A 98 -4.44 1.42 9.35
N ARG A 99 -4.42 2.55 8.64
CA ARG A 99 -3.47 3.64 8.88
C ARG A 99 -3.57 4.18 10.31
N SER A 100 -4.78 4.48 10.79
CA SER A 100 -4.95 4.98 12.16
C SER A 100 -4.54 3.95 13.21
N PHE A 101 -4.79 2.66 12.98
CA PHE A 101 -4.44 1.60 13.91
C PHE A 101 -2.93 1.43 13.98
N THR A 102 -2.28 1.29 12.82
CA THR A 102 -0.82 1.17 12.71
C THR A 102 -0.09 2.39 13.27
N GLU A 103 -0.59 3.60 13.05
CA GLU A 103 0.00 4.81 13.64
C GLU A 103 -0.04 4.79 15.17
N LYS A 104 -1.16 4.37 15.76
CA LYS A 104 -1.30 4.23 17.22
C LYS A 104 -0.35 3.17 17.76
N GLU A 105 -0.25 2.03 17.09
CA GLU A 105 0.64 0.93 17.47
C GLU A 105 2.12 1.35 17.40
N LEU A 106 2.52 2.01 16.31
CA LEU A 106 3.88 2.54 16.15
C LEU A 106 4.21 3.58 17.23
N HIS A 107 3.27 4.47 17.56
CA HIS A 107 3.47 5.45 18.61
C HIS A 107 3.60 4.78 19.98
N ALA A 108 2.80 3.75 20.26
CA ALA A 108 2.88 2.99 21.50
C ALA A 108 4.23 2.27 21.62
N LEU A 109 4.65 1.55 20.57
CA LEU A 109 5.93 0.86 20.53
C LEU A 109 7.11 1.84 20.67
N ALA A 110 7.10 2.96 19.94
CA ALA A 110 8.16 3.96 20.05
C ALA A 110 8.22 4.60 21.43
N SER A 111 7.08 4.78 22.11
CA SER A 111 7.02 5.30 23.48
C SER A 111 7.55 4.29 24.48
N GLU A 112 7.20 3.02 24.34
CA GLU A 112 7.71 1.93 25.17
C GLU A 112 9.24 1.80 25.06
N GLU A 113 9.77 1.77 23.84
CA GLU A 113 11.21 1.66 23.59
C GLU A 113 11.97 2.90 24.10
N ARG A 114 11.39 4.10 23.97
CA ARG A 114 11.99 5.31 24.58
C ARG A 114 12.07 5.22 26.09
N GLU A 115 11.04 4.69 26.75
CA GLU A 115 11.03 4.56 28.20
C GLU A 115 12.03 3.49 28.66
N LYS A 116 12.14 2.37 27.94
CA LYS A 116 13.19 1.36 28.18
C LYS A 116 14.59 1.96 28.10
N LEU A 117 14.91 2.66 26.99
CA LEU A 117 16.21 3.30 26.80
C LEU A 117 16.52 4.34 27.87
N LYS A 118 15.51 5.10 28.31
CA LYS A 118 15.66 6.07 29.39
C LYS A 118 15.99 5.39 30.72
N ASN A 119 15.33 4.27 31.03
CA ASN A 119 15.63 3.49 32.23
C ASN A 119 17.03 2.87 32.18
N GLU A 120 17.43 2.31 31.05
CA GLU A 120 18.79 1.78 30.85
C GLU A 120 19.87 2.86 30.99
N LEU A 121 19.61 4.06 30.47
CA LEU A 121 20.53 5.20 30.62
C LEU A 121 20.66 5.63 32.08
N LEU A 122 19.55 5.68 32.81
CA LEU A 122 19.56 6.01 34.23
C LEU A 122 20.30 4.95 35.06
N GLU A 123 20.15 3.67 34.73
CA GLU A 123 20.96 2.61 35.35
C GLU A 123 22.46 2.77 35.05
N ALA A 124 22.81 3.09 33.80
CA ALA A 124 24.20 3.30 33.40
C ALA A 124 24.83 4.51 34.12
N GLU A 125 24.09 5.61 34.24
CA GLU A 125 24.52 6.81 34.96
C GLU A 125 24.71 6.53 36.46
N ASN A 126 23.81 5.77 37.08
CA ASN A 126 23.98 5.35 38.47
C ASN A 126 25.24 4.49 38.66
N ARG A 127 25.48 3.52 37.78
CA ARG A 127 26.72 2.71 37.82
C ARG A 127 27.97 3.57 37.63
N GLN A 128 27.92 4.56 36.74
CA GLN A 128 29.03 5.49 36.56
C GLN A 128 29.31 6.29 37.83
N ASN A 129 28.28 6.84 38.46
CA ASN A 129 28.40 7.57 39.72
C ASN A 129 28.95 6.68 40.84
N ASP A 130 28.49 5.44 40.96
CA ASP A 130 29.01 4.47 41.93
C ASP A 130 30.50 4.18 41.70
N ILE A 131 30.91 4.00 40.44
CA ILE A 131 32.32 3.80 40.08
C ILE A 131 33.13 5.04 40.45
N GLN A 132 32.65 6.24 40.12
CA GLN A 132 33.35 7.49 40.44
C GLN A 132 33.53 7.66 41.96
N ASN A 133 32.47 7.43 42.74
CA ASN A 133 32.52 7.47 44.20
C ASN A 133 33.55 6.49 44.78
N ASN A 134 33.64 5.28 44.21
CA ASN A 134 34.63 4.28 44.61
C ASN A 134 36.05 4.72 44.27
N VAL A 135 36.27 5.31 43.08
CA VAL A 135 37.57 5.86 42.68
C VAL A 135 38.00 6.96 43.65
N ASP A 136 37.12 7.92 43.95
CA ASP A 136 37.40 9.03 44.86
C ASP A 136 37.74 8.51 46.27
N LEU A 137 37.03 7.49 46.76
CA LEU A 137 37.33 6.84 48.03
C LEU A 137 38.72 6.17 48.03
N PHE A 138 39.05 5.44 46.97
CA PHE A 138 40.36 4.79 46.86
C PHE A 138 41.49 5.81 46.77
N GLU A 139 41.33 6.91 46.03
CA GLU A 139 42.32 7.99 45.97
C GLU A 139 42.59 8.59 47.35
N GLN A 140 41.54 8.82 48.14
CA GLN A 140 41.68 9.28 49.52
C GLN A 140 42.40 8.26 50.39
N GLN A 141 42.04 6.98 50.31
CA GLN A 141 42.68 5.91 51.08
C GLN A 141 44.16 5.74 50.72
N PHE A 142 44.50 5.76 49.43
CA PHE A 142 45.89 5.68 48.97
C PHE A 142 46.70 6.89 49.41
N SER A 143 46.12 8.09 49.35
CA SER A 143 46.77 9.31 49.83
C SER A 143 47.06 9.23 51.33
N ALA A 144 46.08 8.81 52.14
CA ALA A 144 46.26 8.64 53.58
C ALA A 144 47.29 7.54 53.92
N HIS A 145 47.29 6.43 53.18
CA HIS A 145 48.27 5.36 53.36
C HIS A 145 49.69 5.81 53.00
N ARG A 146 49.83 6.53 51.88
CA ARG A 146 51.10 7.14 51.46
C ARG A 146 51.62 8.10 52.53
N GLU A 147 50.75 8.97 53.07
CA GLU A 147 51.14 9.89 54.14
C GLU A 147 51.61 9.15 55.40
N ARG A 148 50.89 8.08 55.79
CA ARG A 148 51.26 7.25 56.93
C ARG A 148 52.61 6.55 56.74
N ILE A 149 52.88 6.02 55.54
CA ILE A 149 54.19 5.42 55.20
C ILE A 149 55.29 6.47 55.27
N LEU A 150 55.08 7.63 54.67
CA LEU A 150 56.07 8.72 54.68
C LEU A 150 56.38 9.18 56.10
N ARG A 151 55.35 9.28 56.96
CA ARG A 151 55.53 9.59 58.38
C ARG A 151 56.35 8.51 59.10
N GLY A 152 56.00 7.24 58.95
CA GLY A 152 56.75 6.15 59.56
C GLY A 152 58.21 6.06 59.09
N LEU A 153 58.48 6.34 57.81
CA LEU A 153 59.85 6.46 57.29
C LEU A 153 60.61 7.64 57.90
N SER A 154 59.95 8.79 58.07
CA SER A 154 60.52 9.95 58.77
C SER A 154 60.85 9.63 60.23
N ASP A 155 59.93 8.99 60.95
CA ASP A 155 60.11 8.59 62.35
C ASP A 155 61.27 7.59 62.48
N MET A 156 61.37 6.59 61.58
CA MET A 156 62.51 5.66 61.54
C MET A 156 63.83 6.37 61.25
N GLN A 157 63.84 7.33 60.32
CA GLN A 157 65.02 8.12 60.02
C GLN A 157 65.46 8.97 61.21
N GLU A 158 64.52 9.53 61.98
CA GLU A 158 64.78 10.26 63.20
C GLU A 158 65.34 9.36 64.30
N ALA A 159 64.74 8.18 64.53
CA ALA A 159 65.25 7.19 65.48
C ALA A 159 66.68 6.73 65.16
N ILE A 160 67.02 6.54 63.87
CA ILE A 160 68.39 6.21 63.45
C ILE A 160 69.36 7.36 63.78
N LYS A 161 68.95 8.62 63.56
CA LYS A 161 69.77 9.79 63.95
C LYS A 161 69.99 9.83 65.46
N GLU A 162 68.96 9.56 66.27
CA GLU A 162 69.07 9.50 67.73
C GLU A 162 69.99 8.37 68.21
N LEU A 163 69.91 7.18 67.61
CA LEU A 163 70.82 6.06 67.87
C LEU A 163 72.28 6.39 67.50
N SER A 164 72.48 7.14 66.41
CA SER A 164 73.80 7.63 65.99
C SER A 164 74.35 8.75 66.87
N LEU A 165 73.56 9.30 67.81
CA LEU A 165 73.95 10.32 68.77
C LEU A 165 74.33 9.74 70.15
N LEU A 166 74.39 8.41 70.29
CA LEU A 166 75.01 7.76 71.46
C LEU A 166 76.54 7.91 71.39
N PRO A 167 77.23 8.39 72.45
CA PRO A 167 78.67 8.60 72.40
C PRO A 167 79.40 7.25 72.44
N GLU A 168 80.24 7.02 71.41
CA GLU A 168 81.45 6.20 71.56
C GLU A 168 82.24 6.76 72.74
N ASN A 169 82.28 6.05 73.87
CA ASN A 169 83.35 6.16 74.87
C ASN A 169 83.31 5.00 75.86
N SER A 170 84.09 3.95 75.55
CA SER A 170 84.76 3.16 76.58
C SER A 170 86.13 2.72 76.06
N VAL A 171 87.08 3.65 76.05
CA VAL A 171 88.50 3.33 76.01
C VAL A 171 89.06 3.48 77.42
N LEU A 172 89.34 2.35 78.08
CA LEU A 172 90.33 2.14 79.15
C LEU A 172 90.53 0.60 79.18
N ASP A 173 91.72 -0.01 79.19
CA ASP A 173 93.06 0.45 79.47
C ASP A 173 94.04 -0.64 78.97
N SER A 174 95.27 -0.18 78.69
CA SER A 174 96.47 -0.90 78.29
C SER A 174 96.86 -2.13 79.13
N LYS A 175 97.54 -3.11 78.50
CA LYS A 175 98.84 -3.68 78.94
C LYS A 175 99.33 -4.87 78.09
N PHE A 176 100.60 -4.76 77.65
CA PHE A 176 101.61 -5.84 77.41
C PHE A 176 101.24 -6.93 76.36
N VAL A 177 102.08 -7.38 75.41
CA VAL A 177 103.54 -7.50 75.28
C VAL A 177 103.86 -7.48 73.78
N ASP A 178 104.95 -6.82 73.43
CA ASP A 178 105.64 -6.92 72.15
C ASP A 178 106.56 -8.15 72.18
N LEU A 179 106.38 -9.15 71.30
CA LEU A 179 107.41 -10.15 70.97
C LEU A 179 107.03 -11.01 69.75
N VAL A 180 107.71 -10.72 68.64
CA VAL A 180 108.43 -11.67 67.76
C VAL A 180 107.63 -12.85 67.19
N SER A 181 107.40 -12.83 65.87
CA SER A 181 108.14 -13.69 64.92
C SER A 181 107.65 -13.45 63.50
N ASP A 182 108.59 -13.16 62.61
CA ASP A 182 108.48 -13.48 61.18
C ASP A 182 108.05 -14.95 60.98
N ASP A 183 107.64 -15.21 59.75
CA ASP A 183 107.32 -16.50 59.13
C ASP A 183 105.87 -16.99 59.21
N GLU A 184 105.19 -16.70 58.09
CA GLU A 184 104.84 -17.71 57.08
C GLU A 184 103.76 -18.78 57.40
N ILE A 185 102.85 -18.85 56.41
CA ILE A 185 102.28 -20.06 55.79
C ILE A 185 100.96 -20.63 56.34
N SER A 186 100.00 -20.62 55.40
CA SER A 186 98.95 -21.61 55.08
C SER A 186 97.98 -22.05 56.18
N GLU A 187 96.70 -22.28 55.90
CA GLU A 187 96.08 -22.97 54.76
C GLU A 187 94.59 -22.62 54.69
#